data_AF-A0A497AMH8-F1
#
_entry.id   AF-A0A497AMH8-F1
#
_cell.length_a   1.000
_cell.length_b   1.000
_cell.length_c   1.000
_cell.angle_alpha   90.00
_cell.angle_beta   90.00
_cell.angle_gamma   90.00
#
_symmetry.space_group_name_H-M   'P 1'
#
loop_
_entity.id
_entity.type
_entity.pdbx_description
1 polymer ?
#
loop_
_entity_poly.entity_id
_entity_poly.type
_entity_poly.pdbx_seq_one_letter_code
_entity_poly.pdbx_strand_id
1 'polypeptide(L)'
;MLNLQEFVIERFVQELRDAYRQTYSDMEPRFGNIVAWSGRLALENISNSDALYHNVDHTILVALVGQTILAGKHLCEGGVAPRDWLHFMIAVLFH
;
A
#
# COMPACT_ATOMS: atom_id res chain seq x y z
N MET A 1 11.16 19.97 -14.32
CA MET A 1 10.55 18.98 -15.25
C MET A 1 9.49 18.21 -14.48
N LEU A 2 8.39 17.84 -15.11
CA LEU A 2 7.38 16.96 -14.50
C LEU A 2 7.93 15.54 -14.37
N ASN A 3 7.97 14.99 -13.15
CA ASN A 3 8.26 13.58 -12.91
C ASN A 3 6.93 12.85 -12.66
N LEU A 4 6.43 12.16 -13.69
CA LEU A 4 5.14 11.47 -13.61
C LEU A 4 5.15 10.31 -12.60
N GLN A 5 6.28 9.61 -12.45
CA GLN A 5 6.39 8.52 -11.49
C GLN A 5 6.30 9.02 -10.05
N GLU A 6 6.98 10.12 -9.73
CA GLU A 6 6.93 10.74 -8.41
C GLU A 6 5.50 11.12 -8.02
N PHE A 7 4.74 11.72 -8.95
CA PHE A 7 3.33 12.06 -8.73
C PHE A 7 2.46 10.82 -8.48
N VAL A 8 2.68 9.73 -9.24
CA VAL A 8 1.95 8.46 -9.05
C VAL A 8 2.29 7.84 -7.69
N ILE A 9 3.56 7.83 -7.30
CA ILE A 9 4.01 7.35 -5.99
C ILE A 9 3.37 8.15 -4.87
N GLU A 10 3.37 9.48 -4.96
CA GLU A 10 2.74 10.36 -3.97
C GLU A 10 1.25 10.08 -3.81
N ARG A 11 0.52 9.93 -4.93
CA ARG A 11 -0.90 9.61 -4.89
C ARG A 11 -1.15 8.25 -4.25
N PHE A 12 -0.38 7.25 -4.61
CA PHE A 12 -0.52 5.91 -4.05
C PHE A 12 -0.19 5.85 -2.56
N VAL A 13 0.83 6.57 -2.10
CA VAL A 13 1.17 6.67 -0.67
C VAL A 13 0.01 7.30 0.12
N GLN A 14 -0.70 8.27 -0.47
CA GLN A 14 -1.90 8.82 0.14
C GLN A 14 -3.04 7.79 0.19
N GLU A 15 -3.26 7.01 -0.87
CA GLU A 15 -4.24 5.91 -0.88
C GLU A 15 -3.96 4.87 0.21
N LEU A 16 -2.69 4.52 0.47
CA LEU A 16 -2.34 3.60 1.56
C LEU A 16 -2.79 4.12 2.94
N ARG A 17 -2.65 5.44 3.18
CA ARG A 17 -3.12 6.09 4.42
C ARG A 17 -4.63 6.14 4.49
N ASP A 18 -5.26 6.54 3.40
CA ASP A 18 -6.70 6.72 3.33
C ASP A 18 -7.42 5.38 3.53
N ALA A 19 -6.94 4.30 2.89
CA ALA A 19 -7.47 2.96 3.08
C ALA A 19 -7.30 2.43 4.51
N TYR A 20 -6.15 2.67 5.14
CA TYR A 20 -5.94 2.32 6.55
C TYR A 20 -6.95 3.05 7.45
N ARG A 21 -7.07 4.37 7.27
CA ARG A 21 -7.99 5.22 8.05
C ARG A 21 -9.45 4.86 7.79
N GLN A 22 -9.82 4.52 6.57
CA GLN A 22 -11.17 4.09 6.22
C GLN A 22 -11.56 2.78 6.90
N THR A 23 -10.60 1.85 7.02
CA THR A 23 -10.84 0.53 7.62
C THR A 23 -10.83 0.61 9.15
N TYR A 24 -9.91 1.38 9.73
CA TYR A 24 -9.59 1.31 11.16
C TYR A 24 -9.81 2.62 11.94
N SER A 25 -10.23 3.70 11.27
CA SER A 25 -10.32 5.04 11.86
C SER A 25 -9.02 5.43 12.55
N ASP A 26 -9.08 5.80 13.84
CA ASP A 26 -7.92 6.20 14.65
C ASP A 26 -7.34 5.03 15.47
N MET A 27 -7.70 3.78 15.17
CA MET A 27 -7.05 2.63 15.81
C MET A 27 -5.61 2.51 15.33
N GLU A 28 -4.67 2.48 16.27
CA GLU A 28 -3.23 2.30 16.01
C GLU A 28 -2.70 3.20 14.87
N PRO A 29 -2.88 4.54 14.96
CA PRO A 29 -2.68 5.46 13.82
C PRO A 29 -1.24 5.45 13.27
N ARG A 30 -0.28 4.98 14.08
CA ARG A 30 1.11 4.75 13.64
C ARG A 30 1.21 3.77 12.46
N PHE A 31 0.32 2.79 12.33
CA PHE A 31 0.36 1.82 11.25
C PHE A 31 0.05 2.45 9.89
N GLY A 32 -0.86 3.42 9.81
CA GLY A 32 -1.10 4.21 8.61
C GLY A 32 0.14 4.97 8.14
N ASN A 33 0.96 5.46 9.08
CA ASN A 33 2.24 6.10 8.75
C ASN A 33 3.31 5.10 8.30
N ILE A 34 3.38 3.94 8.96
CA ILE A 34 4.35 2.89 8.61
C ILE A 34 4.07 2.35 7.21
N VAL A 35 2.80 2.03 6.87
CA VAL A 35 2.47 1.51 5.53
C VAL A 35 2.75 2.54 4.45
N ALA A 36 2.48 3.83 4.69
CA ALA A 36 2.80 4.89 3.73
C ALA A 36 4.31 5.03 3.50
N TRP A 37 5.11 4.98 4.57
CA TRP A 37 6.55 5.02 4.45
C TRP A 37 7.09 3.79 3.71
N SER A 38 6.57 2.60 4.04
CA SER A 38 6.89 1.35 3.34
C SER A 38 6.55 1.40 1.86
N GLY A 39 5.37 1.94 1.50
CA GLY A 39 4.96 2.10 0.11
C GLY A 39 5.86 3.04 -0.68
N ARG A 40 6.22 4.18 -0.08
CA ARG A 40 7.18 5.11 -0.67
C ARG A 40 8.54 4.43 -0.92
N LEU A 41 9.08 3.78 0.11
CA LEU A 41 10.37 3.09 0.02
C LEU A 41 10.37 2.00 -1.06
N ALA A 42 9.33 1.18 -1.13
CA ALA A 42 9.21 0.14 -2.15
C ALA A 42 9.19 0.74 -3.56
N LEU A 43 8.37 1.76 -3.78
CA LEU A 43 8.18 2.32 -5.11
C LEU A 43 9.34 3.20 -5.58
N GLU A 44 9.96 3.98 -4.69
CA GLU A 44 11.18 4.73 -5.00
C GLU A 44 12.36 3.79 -5.33
N ASN A 45 12.41 2.61 -4.71
CA ASN A 45 13.43 1.61 -5.03
C ASN A 45 13.17 0.95 -6.39
N ILE A 46 11.96 0.42 -6.63
CA ILE A 46 11.63 -0.26 -7.89
C ILE A 46 11.63 0.71 -9.09
N SER A 47 11.39 2.02 -8.87
CA SER A 47 11.49 3.02 -9.94
C SER A 47 12.90 3.20 -10.50
N ASN A 48 13.94 2.72 -9.80
CA ASN A 48 15.31 2.69 -10.31
C ASN A 48 15.60 1.48 -11.22
N SER A 49 14.61 0.61 -11.44
CA SER A 49 14.71 -0.56 -12.32
C SER A 49 14.18 -0.26 -13.72
N ASP A 50 14.65 -1.03 -14.71
CA ASP A 50 14.16 -1.04 -16.10
C ASP A 50 13.29 -2.29 -16.40
N ALA A 51 12.84 -2.99 -15.35
CA ALA A 51 11.97 -4.15 -15.49
C ALA A 51 10.69 -3.83 -16.25
N LEU A 52 10.40 -4.61 -17.29
CA LEU A 52 9.25 -4.37 -18.18
C LEU A 52 7.89 -4.63 -17.52
N TYR A 53 7.83 -5.53 -16.52
CA TYR A 53 6.59 -5.94 -15.87
C TYR A 53 6.62 -5.73 -14.35
N HIS A 54 7.64 -6.22 -13.66
CA HIS A 54 7.78 -6.03 -12.20
C HIS A 54 8.29 -4.62 -11.89
N ASN A 55 7.44 -3.63 -12.15
CA ASN A 55 7.73 -2.21 -12.06
C ASN A 55 6.77 -1.52 -11.07
N VAL A 56 6.87 -0.19 -10.99
CA VAL A 56 6.03 0.66 -10.12
C VAL A 56 4.53 0.35 -10.30
N ASP A 57 4.05 0.28 -11.54
CA ASP A 57 2.63 0.08 -11.82
C ASP A 57 2.17 -1.30 -11.35
N HIS A 58 2.96 -2.34 -11.60
CA HIS A 58 2.66 -3.68 -11.13
C HIS A 58 2.59 -3.75 -9.60
N THR A 59 3.58 -3.19 -8.90
CA THR A 59 3.60 -3.17 -7.43
C THR A 59 2.38 -2.43 -6.87
N ILE A 60 2.00 -1.29 -7.47
CA ILE A 60 0.78 -0.55 -7.09
C ILE A 60 -0.46 -1.42 -7.28
N LEU A 61 -0.62 -2.06 -8.45
CA LEU A 61 -1.78 -2.89 -8.76
C LEU A 61 -1.93 -4.07 -7.79
N VAL A 62 -0.83 -4.76 -7.49
CA VAL A 62 -0.81 -5.88 -6.54
C VAL A 62 -1.22 -5.40 -5.14
N ALA A 63 -0.71 -4.26 -4.69
CA ALA A 63 -1.06 -3.70 -3.40
C ALA A 63 -2.52 -3.25 -3.32
N LEU A 64 -3.07 -2.59 -4.35
CA LEU A 64 -4.48 -2.17 -4.41
C LEU A 64 -5.45 -3.36 -4.38
N VAL A 65 -5.14 -4.42 -5.13
CA VAL A 65 -5.91 -5.68 -5.09
C VAL A 65 -5.81 -6.30 -3.69
N GLY A 66 -4.61 -6.30 -3.09
CA GLY A 66 -4.40 -6.75 -1.72
C GLY A 66 -5.28 -6.03 -0.70
N GLN A 67 -5.38 -4.69 -0.79
CA GLN A 67 -6.28 -3.90 0.06
C GLN A 67 -7.74 -4.31 -0.12
N THR A 68 -8.17 -4.50 -1.37
CA THR A 68 -9.55 -4.89 -1.69
C THR A 68 -9.88 -6.27 -1.14
N ILE A 69 -8.95 -7.23 -1.23
CA ILE A 69 -9.10 -8.58 -0.66
C ILE A 69 -9.23 -8.51 0.86
N LEU A 70 -8.36 -7.76 1.54
CA LEU A 70 -8.44 -7.62 3.00
C LEU A 70 -9.71 -6.90 3.46
N ALA A 71 -10.15 -5.87 2.73
CA ALA A 71 -11.41 -5.20 3.00
C ALA A 71 -12.60 -6.16 2.86
N GLY A 72 -12.63 -6.95 1.78
CA GLY A 72 -13.64 -8.00 1.58
C GLY A 72 -13.63 -9.04 2.70
N LYS A 73 -12.44 -9.54 3.08
CA LYS A 73 -12.30 -10.48 4.20
C LYS A 73 -12.80 -9.88 5.51
N HIS A 74 -12.44 -8.64 5.81
CA HIS A 74 -12.87 -7.94 7.01
C HIS A 74 -14.40 -7.76 7.05
N LEU A 75 -15.04 -7.49 5.91
CA LEU A 75 -16.49 -7.36 5.82
C LEU A 75 -17.22 -8.71 5.93
N CYS A 76 -16.69 -9.77 5.30
CA CYS A 76 -17.35 -11.07 5.25
C CYS A 76 -17.12 -11.91 6.51
N GLU A 77 -15.91 -11.87 7.07
CA GLU A 77 -15.48 -12.75 8.17
C GLU A 77 -15.12 -11.97 9.45
N GLY A 78 -14.85 -10.67 9.35
CA GLY A 78 -14.29 -9.89 10.45
C GLY A 78 -12.84 -10.26 10.76
N GLY A 79 -12.35 -9.82 11.93
CA GLY A 79 -11.12 -10.35 12.52
C GLY A 79 -9.80 -9.93 11.87
N VAL A 80 -9.79 -9.15 10.79
CA VAL A 80 -8.53 -8.60 10.24
C VAL A 80 -8.05 -7.45 11.13
N ALA A 81 -7.17 -7.75 12.09
CA ALA A 81 -6.64 -6.77 13.01
C ALA A 81 -5.72 -5.77 12.28
N PRO A 82 -5.59 -4.52 12.77
CA PRO A 82 -4.74 -3.51 12.12
C PRO A 82 -3.29 -3.95 11.90
N ARG A 83 -2.74 -4.76 12.81
CA ARG A 83 -1.39 -5.32 12.69
C ARG A 83 -1.27 -6.35 11.56
N ASP A 84 -2.28 -7.20 11.40
CA ASP A 84 -2.28 -8.22 10.35
C ASP A 84 -2.44 -7.58 8.98
N TRP A 85 -3.28 -6.55 8.88
CA TRP A 85 -3.39 -5.72 7.68
C TRP A 85 -2.06 -5.06 7.34
N LEU A 86 -1.39 -4.44 8.32
CA LEU A 86 -0.08 -3.82 8.10
C LEU A 86 0.95 -4.82 7.58
N HIS A 87 1.06 -5.99 8.22
CA HIS A 87 2.00 -7.02 7.81
C HIS A 87 1.75 -7.51 6.38
N PHE A 88 0.49 -7.78 6.04
CA PHE A 88 0.12 -8.18 4.70
C PHE A 88 0.43 -7.09 3.68
N MET A 89 0.11 -5.83 3.99
CA MET A 89 0.40 -4.71 3.10
C MET A 89 1.89 -4.53 2.86
N ILE A 90 2.73 -4.65 3.90
CA ILE A 90 4.19 -4.63 3.73
C ILE A 90 4.64 -5.81 2.85
N ALA A 91 4.11 -7.01 3.07
CA ALA A 91 4.48 -8.17 2.26
C ALA A 91 4.18 -7.96 0.77
N VAL A 92 2.99 -7.44 0.42
CA VAL A 92 2.63 -7.20 -0.99
C VAL A 92 3.34 -5.99 -1.60
N LEU A 93 3.83 -5.03 -0.80
CA LEU A 93 4.65 -3.93 -1.30
C LEU A 93 6.08 -4.37 -1.67
N PHE A 94 6.58 -5.43 -1.04
CA PHE A 94 7.96 -5.94 -1.20
C PHE A 94 8.02 -7.38 -1.73
N HIS A 95 7.00 -7.81 -2.49
CA HIS A 95 6.96 -9.14 -3.10
C HIS A 95 7.97 -9.28 -4.24
#